data_AF-A0A838TVC4-F1
#
_entry.id   AF-A0A838TVC4-F1
#
_cell.length_a   1.000
_cell.length_b   1.000
_cell.length_c   1.000
_cell.angle_alpha   90.00
_cell.angle_beta   90.00
_cell.angle_gamma   90.00
#
_symmetry.space_group_name_H-M   'P 1'
#
loop_
_entity.id
_entity.type
_entity.pdbx_description
1 polymer ?
#
loop_
_entity_poly.entity_id
_entity_poly.type
_entity_poly.pdbx_seq_one_letter_code
_entity_poly.pdbx_strand_id
1 'polypeptide(L)'
;MKLKLKIVSVFCLALVVLPGFVWLLLTGKIAQAFTPTSTDSIIYDESLSNGWQNWSWNSTVDFNALETPKSGAKAIAATMNSWGGLYLHTDTAIDSTVSEAIIFSLRPTQDGTNFAVLLYDENNQPIGNSMPITTFGEAPTIHMWKSYSIPHPANRKVKGVAIQDISGKNDNKVLIDDFFVKQKPIVIPTPIAVPAKGGTIYTEGLASGWENWSWSSAINFDNATPALTGQKSLAFAPQSPWAGMYLHTNAAVDANLFASLQFSLYASQANQQFALTVIDEYSQMAASPINLEKYGAPVQGAWKTYTVPLSDLGATNKRLRGIILQEVKGQAQPAIYLDDVAFISNATSSPAIVQPSVLATQAPTAMPTPLPVRKFTTLTPGSQLPSGEECTAMVRRSPWEPRPENTQANNTKGIQLTTRIDGANAEGNQKYLARINGDFTGTTDEIIQWGACKWGLDEEIVRAVAAQESWWRQSTLGDYNGKDYESYGLLQVRRTYHEGTHPTSVTSVPFNVDYALGWRRACMDGYFDWIPAESRGDEWGCVGLWFSGQWKNGDQNVPYSGSNWYTGKVKGYLETKPWLHPDFVGSSQ
;
A
#
# COMPACT_ATOMS: atom_id res chain seq x y z
N MET A 1 -64.14 43.04 10.64
CA MET A 1 -64.44 41.89 9.78
C MET A 1 -63.68 42.06 8.47
N LYS A 2 -62.75 41.13 8.20
CA LYS A 2 -62.22 40.70 6.89
C LYS A 2 -61.53 41.71 5.93
N LEU A 3 -60.22 41.43 5.78
CA LEU A 3 -59.48 41.25 4.52
C LEU A 3 -59.36 42.46 3.56
N LYS A 4 -58.21 43.13 3.60
CA LYS A 4 -57.65 43.86 2.45
C LYS A 4 -56.48 43.06 1.88
N LEU A 5 -56.78 42.27 0.85
CA LEU A 5 -55.83 41.60 -0.01
C LEU A 5 -55.21 42.66 -0.94
N LYS A 6 -53.90 42.95 -0.79
CA LYS A 6 -53.17 43.81 -1.72
C LYS A 6 -52.71 42.98 -2.92
N ILE A 7 -53.39 43.22 -4.04
CA ILE A 7 -52.90 43.40 -5.41
C ILE A 7 -51.50 42.82 -5.68
N VAL A 8 -51.46 41.72 -6.42
CA VAL A 8 -50.35 41.39 -7.32
C VAL A 8 -50.89 41.59 -8.73
N SER A 9 -50.34 42.58 -9.43
CA SER A 9 -50.63 42.85 -10.84
C SER A 9 -50.18 41.67 -11.69
N VAL A 10 -51.14 41.10 -12.41
CA VAL A 10 -50.92 40.22 -13.56
C VAL A 10 -50.46 41.11 -14.71
N PHE A 11 -49.20 40.97 -15.12
CA PHE A 11 -48.74 41.40 -16.43
C PHE A 11 -48.50 40.15 -17.28
N CYS A 12 -49.35 39.98 -18.29
CA CYS A 12 -49.15 39.10 -19.42
C CYS A 12 -47.85 39.54 -20.12
N LEU A 13 -46.85 38.66 -20.19
CA LEU A 13 -45.80 38.76 -21.19
C LEU A 13 -45.70 37.41 -21.90
N ALA A 14 -45.99 37.45 -23.20
CA ALA A 14 -45.96 36.31 -24.09
C ALA A 14 -44.59 35.62 -24.04
N LEU A 15 -44.61 34.29 -23.92
CA LEU A 15 -43.44 33.45 -24.14
C LEU A 15 -43.02 33.58 -25.61
N VAL A 16 -41.90 34.26 -25.85
CA VAL A 16 -41.07 34.02 -27.03
C VAL A 16 -39.87 33.22 -26.54
N VAL A 17 -39.82 31.96 -26.95
CA VAL A 17 -38.72 31.04 -26.64
C VAL A 17 -37.53 31.38 -27.54
N LEU A 18 -36.45 31.86 -26.92
CA LEU A 18 -35.09 31.80 -27.46
C LEU A 18 -34.16 31.32 -26.32
N PRO A 19 -33.21 30.40 -26.56
CA PRO A 19 -32.41 29.80 -25.51
C PRO A 19 -31.25 30.73 -25.15
N GLY A 20 -31.39 31.44 -24.04
CA GLY A 20 -30.31 32.18 -23.39
C GLY A 20 -30.22 31.76 -21.92
N PHE A 21 -29.24 30.93 -21.59
CA PHE A 21 -28.91 30.56 -20.21
C PHE A 21 -28.43 31.80 -19.45
N VAL A 22 -29.28 32.37 -18.60
CA VAL A 22 -28.87 33.34 -17.58
C VAL A 22 -28.39 32.54 -16.37
N TRP A 23 -27.08 32.52 -16.14
CA TRP A 23 -26.48 32.02 -14.89
C TRP A 23 -26.77 33.03 -13.77
N LEU A 24 -27.77 32.74 -12.94
CA LEU A 24 -27.89 33.38 -11.64
C LEU A 24 -26.85 32.72 -10.71
N LEU A 25 -25.68 33.34 -10.56
CA LEU A 25 -24.65 32.94 -9.59
C LEU A 25 -25.18 33.16 -8.16
N LEU A 26 -25.86 32.16 -7.60
CA LEU A 26 -25.93 32.02 -6.14
C LEU A 26 -24.53 31.63 -5.66
N THR A 27 -23.79 32.59 -5.11
CA THR A 27 -22.57 32.31 -4.34
C THR A 27 -22.95 31.74 -2.97
N GLY A 28 -23.58 30.57 -2.96
CA GLY A 28 -23.64 29.75 -1.76
C GLY A 28 -22.26 29.14 -1.56
N LYS A 29 -21.48 29.64 -0.60
CA LYS A 29 -20.32 28.90 -0.09
C LYS A 29 -20.86 27.59 0.47
N ILE A 30 -20.65 26.50 -0.26
CA ILE A 30 -21.01 25.16 0.20
C ILE A 30 -20.14 24.88 1.43
N ALA A 31 -20.77 24.57 2.56
CA ALA A 31 -20.07 24.12 3.75
C ALA A 31 -19.29 22.85 3.40
N GLN A 32 -17.97 22.89 3.52
CA GLN A 32 -17.11 21.77 3.20
C GLN A 32 -17.34 20.68 4.26
N ALA A 33 -18.02 19.61 3.87
CA ALA A 33 -18.12 18.41 4.69
C ALA A 33 -16.76 17.71 4.65
N PHE A 34 -16.14 17.51 5.81
CA PHE A 34 -14.91 16.75 5.93
C PHE A 34 -15.27 15.32 6.33
N THR A 35 -15.26 14.40 5.36
CA THR A 35 -15.40 12.95 5.63
C THR A 35 -14.02 12.32 5.72
N PRO A 36 -13.71 11.53 6.76
CA PRO A 36 -12.42 10.85 6.86
C PRO A 36 -12.22 9.89 5.68
N THR A 37 -10.99 9.85 5.15
CA THR A 37 -10.57 8.84 4.17
C THR A 37 -9.99 7.61 4.87
N SER A 38 -9.79 6.49 4.16
CA SER A 38 -9.24 5.26 4.75
C SER A 38 -7.84 5.40 5.37
N THR A 39 -7.14 6.47 5.05
CA THR A 39 -5.82 6.82 5.61
C THR A 39 -5.91 7.68 6.86
N ASP A 40 -7.03 8.36 7.09
CA ASP A 40 -7.19 9.26 8.23
C ASP A 40 -7.31 8.46 9.53
N SER A 41 -6.75 9.01 10.61
CA SER A 41 -6.76 8.32 11.91
C SER A 41 -7.95 8.80 12.73
N ILE A 42 -8.94 7.94 12.91
CA ILE A 42 -10.16 8.27 13.67
C ILE A 42 -9.82 8.50 15.14
N ILE A 43 -10.31 9.60 15.70
CA ILE A 43 -10.28 9.90 17.14
C ILE A 43 -11.58 9.42 17.78
N TYR A 44 -12.72 9.71 17.15
CA TYR A 44 -14.03 9.25 17.58
C TYR A 44 -14.91 8.95 16.35
N ASP A 45 -15.50 7.76 16.34
CA ASP A 45 -16.56 7.31 15.45
C ASP A 45 -17.41 6.27 16.18
N GLU A 46 -18.63 6.63 16.58
CA GLU A 46 -19.54 5.87 17.44
C GLU A 46 -19.01 5.47 18.84
N SER A 47 -17.71 5.63 19.04
CA SER A 47 -16.92 5.27 20.21
C SER A 47 -15.56 5.98 20.13
N LEU A 48 -14.95 6.20 21.29
CA LEU A 48 -13.59 6.72 21.35
C LEU A 48 -12.62 5.65 20.83
N SER A 49 -11.78 6.00 19.84
CA SER A 49 -10.84 5.07 19.23
C SER A 49 -9.83 4.51 20.24
N ASN A 50 -9.42 3.26 20.03
CA ASN A 50 -8.39 2.64 20.86
C ASN A 50 -7.09 3.47 20.84
N GLY A 51 -6.47 3.65 22.01
CA GLY A 51 -5.31 4.52 22.21
C GLY A 51 -5.63 5.98 22.53
N TRP A 52 -6.89 6.41 22.41
CA TRP A 52 -7.35 7.71 22.89
C TRP A 52 -7.99 7.62 24.27
N GLN A 53 -7.77 8.66 25.08
CA GLN A 53 -8.19 8.77 26.47
C GLN A 53 -8.88 10.11 26.70
N ASN A 54 -9.84 10.13 27.62
CA ASN A 54 -10.51 11.34 28.05
C ASN A 54 -9.77 11.99 29.23
N TRP A 55 -9.12 13.13 28.98
CA TRP A 55 -8.40 13.92 29.99
C TRP A 55 -9.08 15.29 30.23
N SER A 56 -10.38 15.36 29.94
CA SER A 56 -11.19 16.57 30.07
C SER A 56 -11.17 17.15 31.48
N TRP A 57 -11.32 18.47 31.60
CA TRP A 57 -11.33 19.17 32.87
C TRP A 57 -12.56 20.06 33.01
N ASN A 58 -13.04 20.21 34.24
CA ASN A 58 -14.19 21.05 34.59
C ASN A 58 -15.39 20.86 33.65
N SER A 59 -15.60 19.63 33.21
CA SER A 59 -16.64 19.23 32.27
C SER A 59 -17.08 17.79 32.54
N THR A 60 -18.29 17.46 32.11
CA THR A 60 -18.79 16.09 32.06
C THR A 60 -18.86 15.66 30.60
N VAL A 61 -18.30 14.50 30.26
CA VAL A 61 -18.22 13.99 28.88
C VAL A 61 -18.93 12.64 28.77
N ASP A 62 -19.87 12.55 27.84
CA ASP A 62 -20.56 11.33 27.44
C ASP A 62 -20.20 10.99 25.99
N PHE A 63 -19.57 9.84 25.77
CA PHE A 63 -19.19 9.34 24.44
C PHE A 63 -20.29 8.54 23.74
N ASN A 64 -21.46 8.36 24.37
CA ASN A 64 -22.58 7.58 23.85
C ASN A 64 -23.84 8.43 23.68
N ALA A 65 -23.72 9.74 23.53
CA ALA A 65 -24.86 10.62 23.42
C ALA A 65 -25.62 10.33 22.12
N LEU A 66 -26.93 10.04 22.25
CA LEU A 66 -27.81 9.70 21.11
C LEU A 66 -28.52 10.92 20.52
N GLU A 67 -28.32 12.11 21.10
CA GLU A 67 -29.02 13.32 20.69
C GLU A 67 -28.36 13.97 19.48
N THR A 68 -29.06 13.97 18.34
CA THR A 68 -28.70 14.74 17.14
C THR A 68 -27.27 14.52 16.61
N PRO A 69 -26.78 13.27 16.48
CA PRO A 69 -25.48 13.00 15.89
C PRO A 69 -25.40 13.58 14.47
N LYS A 70 -24.20 14.00 14.06
CA LYS A 70 -23.97 14.53 12.71
C LYS A 70 -23.90 13.37 11.71
N SER A 71 -23.22 12.31 12.08
CA SER A 71 -23.07 11.07 11.35
C SER A 71 -23.34 9.88 12.28
N GLY A 72 -23.76 8.74 11.72
CA GLY A 72 -24.04 7.54 12.52
C GLY A 72 -25.17 7.72 13.57
N ALA A 73 -25.01 7.08 14.73
CA ALA A 73 -25.99 6.99 15.81
C ALA A 73 -25.56 7.68 17.11
N LYS A 74 -24.27 8.02 17.28
CA LYS A 74 -23.75 8.60 18.53
C LYS A 74 -22.83 9.78 18.25
N ALA A 75 -22.82 10.73 19.18
CA ALA A 75 -21.87 11.83 19.24
C ALA A 75 -21.24 11.92 20.63
N ILE A 76 -20.18 12.72 20.75
CA ILE A 76 -19.65 13.13 22.05
C ILE A 76 -20.51 14.29 22.55
N ALA A 77 -21.06 14.19 23.76
CA ALA A 77 -21.63 15.32 24.47
C ALA A 77 -20.68 15.77 25.58
N ALA A 78 -20.21 17.02 25.51
CA ALA A 78 -19.41 17.64 26.56
C ALA A 78 -20.21 18.78 27.19
N THR A 79 -20.48 18.69 28.49
CA THR A 79 -21.10 19.76 29.29
C THR A 79 -20.01 20.44 30.11
N MET A 80 -19.62 21.64 29.70
CA MET A 80 -18.49 22.39 30.26
C MET A 80 -18.98 23.43 31.27
N ASN A 81 -18.34 23.49 32.44
CA ASN A 81 -18.46 24.65 33.33
C ASN A 81 -17.56 25.79 32.83
N SER A 82 -17.60 26.95 33.51
CA SER A 82 -16.78 28.12 33.14
C SER A 82 -15.31 27.72 32.91
N TRP A 83 -14.80 27.95 31.69
CA TRP A 83 -13.44 27.59 31.26
C TRP A 83 -13.09 26.09 31.23
N GLY A 84 -14.09 25.21 31.33
CA GLY A 84 -13.95 23.78 31.15
C GLY A 84 -13.66 23.39 29.70
N GLY A 85 -13.16 22.17 29.51
CA GLY A 85 -12.79 21.69 28.19
C GLY A 85 -13.03 20.19 27.99
N LEU A 86 -13.29 19.82 26.75
CA LEU A 86 -13.16 18.45 26.25
C LEU A 86 -11.71 18.26 25.83
N TYR A 87 -10.99 17.34 26.45
CA TYR A 87 -9.61 17.04 26.11
C TYR A 87 -9.42 15.56 25.81
N LEU A 88 -9.06 15.26 24.56
CA LEU A 88 -8.73 13.92 24.12
C LEU A 88 -7.22 13.79 23.97
N HIS A 89 -6.66 12.79 24.64
CA HIS A 89 -5.23 12.52 24.75
C HIS A 89 -4.88 11.15 24.15
N THR A 90 -3.72 11.02 23.54
CA THR A 90 -3.12 9.76 23.11
C THR A 90 -1.66 9.66 23.56
N ASP A 91 -1.24 8.47 23.98
CA ASP A 91 0.16 8.23 24.35
C ASP A 91 1.07 8.10 23.12
N THR A 92 0.49 7.90 21.94
CA THR A 92 1.19 7.86 20.66
C THR A 92 1.20 9.24 20.02
N ALA A 93 2.37 9.86 19.97
CA ALA A 93 2.54 11.17 19.34
C ALA A 93 2.18 11.13 17.84
N ILE A 94 1.34 12.07 17.41
CA ILE A 94 1.00 12.33 16.03
C ILE A 94 2.07 13.28 15.45
N ASP A 95 2.77 12.84 14.40
CA ASP A 95 3.87 13.62 13.80
C ASP A 95 3.38 14.49 12.64
N SER A 96 3.90 15.71 12.56
CA SER A 96 3.68 16.66 11.47
C SER A 96 4.18 16.18 10.10
N THR A 97 5.01 15.13 10.04
CA THR A 97 5.49 14.50 8.80
C THR A 97 4.40 13.72 8.09
N VAL A 98 3.45 13.15 8.84
CA VAL A 98 2.37 12.30 8.31
C VAL A 98 0.99 12.95 8.37
N SER A 99 0.77 13.91 9.26
CA SER A 99 -0.53 14.56 9.47
C SER A 99 -0.55 16.03 9.01
N GLU A 100 -1.70 16.48 8.50
CA GLU A 100 -1.90 17.88 8.06
C GLU A 100 -2.83 18.67 8.96
N ALA A 101 -3.83 18.02 9.56
CA ALA A 101 -4.80 18.69 10.41
C ALA A 101 -5.50 17.72 11.36
N ILE A 102 -6.14 18.28 12.38
CA ILE A 102 -7.13 17.60 13.21
C ILE A 102 -8.49 18.18 12.84
N ILE A 103 -9.42 17.30 12.48
CA ILE A 103 -10.76 17.63 12.01
C ILE A 103 -11.76 17.23 13.10
N PHE A 104 -12.72 18.10 13.37
CA PHE A 104 -13.92 17.75 14.13
C PHE A 104 -15.11 18.62 13.72
N SER A 105 -16.30 18.11 13.95
CA SER A 105 -17.54 18.87 13.87
C SER A 105 -18.05 19.20 15.26
N LEU A 106 -18.60 20.40 15.42
CA LEU A 106 -19.10 20.91 16.68
C LEU A 106 -20.50 21.52 16.48
N ARG A 107 -21.41 21.23 17.42
CA ARG A 107 -22.77 21.79 17.48
C ARG A 107 -23.08 22.27 18.91
N PRO A 108 -23.10 23.58 19.14
CA PRO A 108 -23.49 24.12 20.45
C PRO A 108 -24.99 23.94 20.67
N THR A 109 -25.38 23.72 21.92
CA THR A 109 -26.78 23.56 22.32
C THR A 109 -27.38 24.81 22.97
N GLN A 110 -26.54 25.82 23.25
CA GLN A 110 -26.93 27.07 23.89
C GLN A 110 -26.47 28.27 23.07
N ASP A 111 -27.15 29.40 23.25
CA ASP A 111 -26.78 30.66 22.58
C ASP A 111 -25.61 31.34 23.31
N GLY A 112 -24.88 32.21 22.62
CA GLY A 112 -23.77 32.99 23.19
C GLY A 112 -22.61 32.14 23.72
N THR A 113 -22.43 30.93 23.19
CA THR A 113 -21.30 30.04 23.49
C THR A 113 -20.11 30.39 22.62
N ASN A 114 -18.91 30.26 23.16
CA ASN A 114 -17.68 30.50 22.40
C ASN A 114 -16.62 29.49 22.83
N PHE A 115 -15.82 29.01 21.89
CA PHE A 115 -14.85 27.94 22.13
C PHE A 115 -13.48 28.33 21.60
N ALA A 116 -12.45 27.74 22.20
CA ALA A 116 -11.09 27.79 21.71
C ALA A 116 -10.49 26.38 21.61
N VAL A 117 -9.49 26.23 20.76
CA VAL A 117 -8.75 24.98 20.58
C VAL A 117 -7.34 25.13 21.13
N LEU A 118 -6.89 24.10 21.86
CA LEU A 118 -5.53 23.96 22.35
C LEU A 118 -4.97 22.61 21.89
N LEU A 119 -3.73 22.60 21.41
CA LEU A 119 -2.99 21.38 21.10
C LEU A 119 -1.90 21.15 22.14
N TYR A 120 -1.58 19.89 22.43
CA TYR A 120 -0.58 19.51 23.42
C TYR A 120 0.54 18.69 22.78
N ASP A 121 1.78 18.97 23.17
CA ASP A 121 2.98 18.29 22.65
C ASP A 121 3.26 16.94 23.32
N GLU A 122 4.37 16.31 22.94
CA GLU A 122 4.79 15.00 23.45
C GLU A 122 5.08 14.97 24.97
N ASN A 123 5.25 16.14 25.59
CA ASN A 123 5.47 16.34 27.02
C ASN A 123 4.20 16.85 27.74
N ASN A 124 3.04 16.76 27.08
CA ASN A 124 1.76 17.26 27.57
C ASN A 124 1.77 18.77 27.88
N GLN A 125 2.58 19.56 27.17
CA GLN A 125 2.59 21.00 27.29
C GLN A 125 1.76 21.65 26.16
N PRO A 126 1.03 22.75 26.43
CA PRO A 126 0.32 23.48 25.39
C PRO A 126 1.26 23.96 24.27
N ILE A 127 0.89 23.69 23.02
CA ILE A 127 1.58 24.20 21.83
C ILE A 127 1.01 25.59 21.52
N GLY A 128 1.71 26.61 22.00
CA GLY A 128 1.29 27.99 21.79
C GLY A 128 0.10 28.40 22.65
N ASN A 129 -0.60 29.46 22.22
CA ASN A 129 -1.74 30.02 22.94
C ASN A 129 -3.05 29.35 22.53
N SER A 130 -4.05 29.42 23.42
CA SER A 130 -5.43 29.05 23.11
C SER A 130 -5.95 29.87 21.93
N MET A 131 -6.41 29.17 20.88
CA MET A 131 -6.86 29.81 19.63
C MET A 131 -8.39 29.80 19.56
N PRO A 132 -9.08 30.96 19.45
CA PRO A 132 -10.51 31.00 19.25
C PRO A 132 -10.94 30.16 18.05
N ILE A 133 -12.03 29.40 18.16
CA ILE A 133 -12.48 28.48 17.11
C ILE A 133 -12.80 29.19 15.79
N THR A 134 -13.14 30.48 15.86
CA THR A 134 -13.34 31.39 14.72
C THR A 134 -12.08 31.63 13.89
N THR A 135 -10.90 31.24 14.38
CA THR A 135 -9.65 31.26 13.63
C THR A 135 -9.65 30.22 12.50
N PHE A 136 -10.43 29.15 12.64
CA PHE A 136 -10.42 27.99 11.72
C PHE A 136 -11.70 27.89 10.87
N GLY A 137 -12.65 28.79 11.07
CA GLY A 137 -13.94 28.75 10.39
C GLY A 137 -14.90 29.81 10.89
N GLU A 138 -16.13 29.79 10.37
CA GLU A 138 -17.18 30.66 10.87
C GLU A 138 -17.54 30.36 12.32
N ALA A 139 -18.02 31.35 13.06
CA ALA A 139 -18.47 31.17 14.44
C ALA A 139 -19.53 30.04 14.53
N PRO A 140 -19.45 29.17 15.56
CA PRO A 140 -20.49 28.17 15.84
C PRO A 140 -21.86 28.82 15.89
N THR A 141 -22.88 28.15 15.33
CA THR A 141 -24.25 28.61 15.44
C THR A 141 -25.06 27.59 16.22
N ILE A 142 -25.88 28.08 17.15
CA ILE A 142 -26.71 27.23 17.99
C ILE A 142 -27.48 26.21 17.14
N HIS A 143 -27.45 24.95 17.58
CA HIS A 143 -28.13 23.82 16.95
C HIS A 143 -27.72 23.49 15.52
N MET A 144 -26.67 24.11 14.97
CA MET A 144 -26.12 23.79 13.66
C MET A 144 -24.73 23.17 13.80
N TRP A 145 -24.51 22.08 13.07
CA TRP A 145 -23.20 21.47 12.94
C TRP A 145 -22.28 22.35 12.09
N LYS A 146 -21.11 22.69 12.62
CA LYS A 146 -20.01 23.28 11.87
C LYS A 146 -18.75 22.44 12.03
N SER A 147 -18.02 22.27 10.93
CA SER A 147 -16.78 21.48 10.91
C SER A 147 -15.57 22.41 10.88
N TYR A 148 -14.55 22.05 11.64
CA TYR A 148 -13.32 22.83 11.81
C TYR A 148 -12.11 21.95 11.47
N SER A 149 -11.14 22.56 10.79
CA SER A 149 -9.86 21.94 10.44
C SER A 149 -8.75 22.69 11.15
N ILE A 150 -8.15 22.06 12.15
CA ILE A 150 -7.08 22.62 12.96
C ILE A 150 -5.74 22.18 12.35
N PRO A 151 -4.96 23.08 11.73
CA PRO A 151 -3.70 22.70 11.08
C PRO A 151 -2.74 22.07 12.08
N HIS A 152 -2.07 21.00 11.66
CA HIS A 152 -1.05 20.37 12.46
C HIS A 152 0.17 21.31 12.56
N PRO A 153 0.70 21.60 13.77
CA PRO A 153 1.82 22.50 13.93
C PRO A 153 3.10 21.94 13.28
N ALA A 154 3.74 22.73 12.42
CA ALA A 154 4.93 22.29 11.69
C ALA A 154 6.07 21.89 12.64
N ASN A 155 6.74 20.77 12.35
CA ASN A 155 7.86 20.23 13.12
C ASN A 155 7.54 19.98 14.60
N ARG A 156 6.26 19.71 14.91
CA ARG A 156 5.81 19.39 16.25
C ARG A 156 5.06 18.06 16.25
N LYS A 157 5.22 17.35 17.36
CA LYS A 157 4.41 16.19 17.70
C LYS A 157 3.23 16.63 18.54
N VAL A 158 2.05 16.08 18.28
CA VAL A 158 0.82 16.37 19.01
C VAL A 158 0.35 15.10 19.71
N LYS A 159 0.09 15.16 21.01
CA LYS A 159 -0.50 14.06 21.79
C LYS A 159 -1.92 14.34 22.26
N GLY A 160 -2.40 15.57 22.11
CA GLY A 160 -3.76 15.84 22.51
C GLY A 160 -4.33 17.13 21.92
N VAL A 161 -5.66 17.15 21.89
CA VAL A 161 -6.47 18.25 21.37
C VAL A 161 -7.58 18.55 22.36
N ALA A 162 -7.66 19.80 22.79
CA ALA A 162 -8.71 20.29 23.68
C ALA A 162 -9.59 21.32 22.99
N ILE A 163 -10.90 21.22 23.23
CA ILE A 163 -11.91 22.22 22.90
C ILE A 163 -12.40 22.80 24.22
N GLN A 164 -12.09 24.07 24.45
CA GLN A 164 -12.34 24.76 25.72
C GLN A 164 -13.44 25.80 25.56
N ASP A 165 -14.36 25.89 26.54
CA ASP A 165 -15.25 27.04 26.66
C ASP A 165 -14.46 28.31 26.99
N ILE A 166 -14.69 29.37 26.22
CA ILE A 166 -14.15 30.72 26.48
C ILE A 166 -15.26 31.76 26.64
N SER A 167 -16.53 31.32 26.75
CA SER A 167 -17.65 32.20 27.06
C SER A 167 -17.78 32.49 28.56
N GLY A 168 -17.19 31.63 29.39
CA GLY A 168 -17.26 31.72 30.85
C GLY A 168 -18.57 31.21 31.44
N LYS A 169 -19.42 30.57 30.62
CA LYS A 169 -20.72 30.03 31.04
C LYS A 169 -20.57 28.71 31.78
N ASN A 170 -21.49 28.45 32.72
CA ASN A 170 -21.63 27.13 33.33
C ASN A 170 -22.62 26.28 32.55
N ASP A 171 -22.49 24.96 32.68
CA ASP A 171 -23.34 23.98 32.01
C ASP A 171 -23.43 24.18 30.48
N ASN A 172 -22.37 24.73 29.86
CA ASN A 172 -22.30 24.94 28.42
C ASN A 172 -22.14 23.59 27.70
N LYS A 173 -23.25 23.05 27.20
CA LYS A 173 -23.27 21.78 26.49
C LYS A 173 -23.02 21.93 25.00
N VAL A 174 -22.10 21.13 24.49
CA VAL A 174 -21.70 21.06 23.10
C VAL A 174 -21.60 19.61 22.63
N LEU A 175 -22.04 19.37 21.40
CA LEU A 175 -21.89 18.08 20.73
C LEU A 175 -20.69 18.11 19.78
N ILE A 176 -19.90 17.04 19.77
CA ILE A 176 -18.74 16.85 18.89
C ILE A 176 -18.90 15.53 18.13
N ASP A 177 -18.60 15.55 16.83
CA ASP A 177 -18.72 14.40 15.94
C ASP A 177 -17.74 14.52 14.76
N ASP A 178 -17.59 13.48 13.92
CA ASP A 178 -16.61 13.40 12.83
C ASP A 178 -15.18 13.79 13.29
N PHE A 179 -14.70 13.24 14.41
CA PHE A 179 -13.43 13.64 15.02
C PHE A 179 -12.29 12.73 14.54
N PHE A 180 -11.34 13.26 13.76
CA PHE A 180 -10.22 12.49 13.22
C PHE A 180 -8.97 13.35 12.95
N VAL A 181 -7.82 12.70 12.86
CA VAL A 181 -6.58 13.27 12.32
C VAL A 181 -6.58 13.09 10.81
N LYS A 182 -6.55 14.21 10.09
CA LYS A 182 -6.36 14.24 8.65
C LYS A 182 -4.89 13.95 8.36
N GLN A 183 -4.62 12.81 7.74
CA GLN A 183 -3.27 12.51 7.28
C GLN A 183 -2.97 13.39 6.07
N LYS A 184 -1.72 13.85 5.95
CA LYS A 184 -1.22 14.45 4.71
C LYS A 184 -1.56 13.50 3.58
N PRO A 185 -2.00 14.02 2.43
CA PRO A 185 -2.01 13.23 1.22
C PRO A 185 -0.64 12.60 1.09
N ILE A 186 -0.60 11.27 0.95
CA ILE A 186 0.62 10.64 0.46
C ILE A 186 0.89 11.37 -0.85
N VAL A 187 1.97 12.16 -0.89
CA VAL A 187 2.47 12.70 -2.15
C VAL A 187 3.01 11.48 -2.87
N ILE A 188 2.10 10.73 -3.47
CA ILE A 188 2.42 9.90 -4.60
C ILE A 188 2.89 10.95 -5.60
N PRO A 189 4.19 11.02 -5.93
CA PRO A 189 4.62 11.93 -6.98
C PRO A 189 3.67 11.68 -8.15
N THR A 190 3.05 12.75 -8.66
CA THR A 190 2.27 12.75 -9.91
C THR A 190 2.94 11.75 -10.85
N PRO A 191 2.23 10.78 -11.46
CA PRO A 191 2.88 9.76 -12.27
C PRO A 191 3.58 10.44 -13.45
N ILE A 192 4.83 10.86 -13.23
CA ILE A 192 5.86 10.82 -14.22
C ILE A 192 5.87 9.35 -14.57
N ALA A 193 5.53 9.02 -15.81
CA ALA A 193 5.65 7.66 -16.31
C ALA A 193 7.06 7.15 -15.92
N VAL A 194 7.14 6.34 -14.87
CA VAL A 194 8.34 5.59 -14.51
C VAL A 194 8.20 4.34 -15.35
N PRO A 195 8.94 4.21 -16.45
CA PRO A 195 8.84 3.01 -17.28
C PRO A 195 9.40 1.83 -16.47
N ALA A 196 8.82 0.65 -16.63
CA ALA A 196 9.19 -0.52 -15.84
C ALA A 196 10.69 -0.83 -15.98
N LYS A 197 11.41 -0.99 -14.86
CA LYS A 197 12.78 -1.54 -14.84
C LYS A 197 12.72 -2.96 -15.40
N GLY A 198 13.28 -3.19 -16.59
CA GLY A 198 13.22 -4.51 -17.27
C GLY A 198 14.59 -5.11 -17.56
N GLY A 199 15.69 -4.44 -17.20
CA GLY A 199 17.05 -4.92 -17.36
C GLY A 199 17.93 -4.54 -16.18
N THR A 200 17.64 -5.09 -15.00
CA THR A 200 18.42 -4.84 -13.77
C THR A 200 19.89 -5.24 -13.95
N ILE A 201 20.78 -4.34 -13.56
CA ILE A 201 22.25 -4.52 -13.61
C ILE A 201 22.81 -4.61 -12.19
N TYR A 202 22.39 -3.72 -11.29
CA TYR A 202 22.82 -3.72 -9.89
C TYR A 202 21.72 -3.15 -8.97
N THR A 203 21.46 -3.80 -7.84
CA THR A 203 20.59 -3.30 -6.75
C THR A 203 21.24 -3.60 -5.40
N GLU A 204 21.06 -4.81 -4.85
CA GLU A 204 21.75 -5.26 -3.61
C GLU A 204 23.00 -6.10 -3.90
N GLY A 205 23.43 -6.08 -5.15
CA GLY A 205 24.42 -6.97 -5.72
C GLY A 205 24.36 -6.91 -7.24
N LEU A 206 25.44 -7.35 -7.87
CA LEU A 206 25.52 -7.45 -9.32
C LEU A 206 24.52 -8.51 -9.81
N ALA A 207 23.67 -8.16 -10.78
CA ALA A 207 22.64 -9.05 -11.28
C ALA A 207 23.25 -10.30 -11.94
N SER A 208 22.53 -11.42 -11.89
CA SER A 208 23.00 -12.67 -12.51
C SER A 208 23.28 -12.48 -14.00
N GLY A 209 24.42 -13.00 -14.47
CA GLY A 209 24.89 -12.83 -15.86
C GLY A 209 25.63 -11.53 -16.13
N TRP A 210 25.76 -10.63 -15.14
CA TRP A 210 26.66 -9.48 -15.19
C TRP A 210 27.97 -9.77 -14.44
N GLU A 211 29.05 -9.20 -14.94
CA GLU A 211 30.43 -9.40 -14.49
C GLU A 211 31.15 -8.06 -14.35
N ASN A 212 32.15 -8.02 -13.47
CA ASN A 212 33.01 -6.85 -13.28
C ASN A 212 34.21 -6.90 -14.22
N TRP A 213 34.27 -5.99 -15.19
CA TRP A 213 35.36 -5.84 -16.16
C TRP A 213 36.05 -4.46 -16.01
N SER A 214 35.91 -3.85 -14.84
CA SER A 214 36.45 -2.53 -14.53
C SER A 214 37.99 -2.51 -14.60
N TRP A 215 38.57 -1.37 -14.92
CA TRP A 215 40.02 -1.18 -15.01
C TRP A 215 40.49 -0.02 -14.14
N SER A 216 41.71 -0.12 -13.61
CA SER A 216 42.36 0.94 -12.83
C SER A 216 41.50 1.50 -11.68
N SER A 217 40.65 0.66 -11.11
CA SER A 217 39.60 1.04 -10.17
C SER A 217 39.46 0.01 -9.06
N ALA A 218 39.13 0.46 -7.85
CA ALA A 218 38.62 -0.39 -6.79
C ALA A 218 37.09 -0.44 -6.87
N ILE A 219 36.54 -1.65 -7.00
CA ILE A 219 35.08 -1.89 -7.04
C ILE A 219 34.69 -2.73 -5.83
N ASN A 220 33.68 -2.29 -5.10
CA ASN A 220 33.05 -3.06 -4.03
C ASN A 220 31.53 -3.10 -4.26
N PHE A 221 30.98 -4.29 -4.51
CA PHE A 221 29.54 -4.49 -4.74
C PHE A 221 28.73 -4.65 -3.45
N ASP A 222 29.40 -4.73 -2.29
CA ASP A 222 28.80 -4.96 -0.97
C ASP A 222 29.03 -3.77 -0.04
N ASN A 223 29.06 -2.54 -0.56
CA ASN A 223 29.27 -1.35 0.28
C ASN A 223 28.02 -1.06 1.13
N ALA A 224 28.14 -1.16 2.45
CA ALA A 224 27.00 -1.02 3.36
C ALA A 224 26.53 0.44 3.59
N THR A 225 27.39 1.43 3.37
CA THR A 225 27.03 2.85 3.55
C THR A 225 27.89 3.78 2.69
N PRO A 226 27.30 4.75 1.98
CA PRO A 226 25.86 5.01 1.86
C PRO A 226 25.16 3.96 0.98
N ALA A 227 23.90 3.62 1.27
CA ALA A 227 22.99 2.87 0.40
C ALA A 227 21.74 3.73 0.14
N LEU A 228 21.17 3.70 -1.08
CA LEU A 228 19.94 4.43 -1.39
C LEU A 228 18.73 3.54 -1.14
N THR A 229 18.76 2.36 -1.76
CA THR A 229 17.77 1.30 -1.62
C THR A 229 18.41 0.12 -0.90
N GLY A 230 17.62 -0.58 -0.09
CA GLY A 230 18.09 -1.70 0.73
C GLY A 230 19.32 -1.40 1.60
N GLN A 231 20.31 -2.30 1.59
CA GLN A 231 21.43 -2.30 2.54
C GLN A 231 22.79 -2.08 1.87
N LYS A 232 22.88 -2.18 0.54
CA LYS A 232 24.15 -2.15 -0.19
C LYS A 232 24.12 -1.15 -1.34
N SER A 233 25.30 -0.66 -1.68
CA SER A 233 25.57 0.06 -2.92
C SER A 233 26.85 -0.43 -3.58
N LEU A 234 27.03 -0.09 -4.85
CA LEU A 234 28.25 -0.32 -5.60
C LEU A 234 29.20 0.85 -5.34
N ALA A 235 30.28 0.64 -4.60
CA ALA A 235 31.35 1.63 -4.49
C ALA A 235 32.35 1.50 -5.64
N PHE A 236 32.58 2.60 -6.34
CA PHE A 236 33.55 2.75 -7.41
C PHE A 236 34.58 3.82 -7.05
N ALA A 237 35.83 3.41 -6.83
CA ALA A 237 36.96 4.29 -6.52
C ALA A 237 38.00 4.28 -7.65
N PRO A 238 38.06 5.33 -8.49
CA PRO A 238 39.09 5.48 -9.53
C PRO A 238 40.50 5.59 -8.94
N GLN A 239 41.42 4.68 -9.30
CA GLN A 239 42.79 4.65 -8.76
C GLN A 239 43.85 5.26 -9.69
N SER A 240 43.50 5.58 -10.93
CA SER A 240 44.42 6.17 -11.91
C SER A 240 43.68 7.07 -12.90
N PRO A 241 44.41 7.92 -13.66
CA PRO A 241 43.83 8.64 -14.78
C PRO A 241 43.09 7.71 -15.73
N TRP A 242 41.90 8.12 -16.15
CA TRP A 242 40.99 7.46 -17.07
C TRP A 242 40.48 6.09 -16.62
N ALA A 243 40.51 5.83 -15.32
CA ALA A 243 39.94 4.64 -14.70
C ALA A 243 38.42 4.55 -14.93
N GLY A 244 37.93 3.32 -15.11
CA GLY A 244 36.53 3.07 -15.45
C GLY A 244 35.92 1.90 -14.70
N MET A 245 34.67 2.09 -14.28
CA MET A 245 33.78 1.02 -13.88
C MET A 245 33.12 0.43 -15.14
N TYR A 246 33.30 -0.86 -15.38
CA TYR A 246 32.68 -1.56 -16.50
C TYR A 246 31.92 -2.78 -16.00
N LEU A 247 30.60 -2.73 -16.13
CA LEU A 247 29.73 -3.88 -15.88
C LEU A 247 29.41 -4.51 -17.23
N HIS A 248 29.76 -5.79 -17.39
CA HIS A 248 29.72 -6.53 -18.65
C HIS A 248 28.78 -7.74 -18.56
N THR A 249 28.17 -8.13 -19.67
CA THR A 249 27.40 -9.38 -19.78
C THR A 249 27.72 -10.15 -21.08
N ASN A 250 27.85 -11.46 -20.94
CA ASN A 250 27.99 -12.40 -22.07
C ASN A 250 26.67 -12.68 -22.80
N ALA A 251 25.53 -12.20 -22.28
CA ALA A 251 24.23 -12.28 -22.94
C ALA A 251 23.79 -10.88 -23.39
N ALA A 252 24.00 -10.56 -24.67
CA ALA A 252 23.69 -9.22 -25.19
C ALA A 252 22.20 -8.87 -25.00
N VAL A 253 21.96 -7.72 -24.38
CA VAL A 253 20.65 -7.15 -24.06
C VAL A 253 20.11 -6.42 -25.29
N ASP A 254 18.88 -6.71 -25.72
CA ASP A 254 18.26 -5.99 -26.84
C ASP A 254 17.82 -4.59 -26.38
N ALA A 255 18.49 -3.54 -26.87
CA ALA A 255 18.22 -2.17 -26.47
C ALA A 255 16.83 -1.69 -26.93
N ASN A 256 16.21 -2.33 -27.93
CA ASN A 256 14.89 -1.96 -28.43
C ASN A 256 13.77 -2.20 -27.42
N LEU A 257 14.04 -2.98 -26.37
CA LEU A 257 13.10 -3.20 -25.28
C LEU A 257 13.11 -2.05 -24.27
N PHE A 258 14.06 -1.11 -24.38
CA PHE A 258 14.35 -0.10 -23.36
C PHE A 258 14.40 1.32 -23.92
N ALA A 259 13.89 2.28 -23.14
CA ALA A 259 13.93 3.71 -23.42
C ALA A 259 15.21 4.36 -22.90
N SER A 260 15.67 3.95 -21.71
CA SER A 260 16.77 4.61 -21.01
C SER A 260 17.58 3.67 -20.12
N LEU A 261 18.80 4.06 -19.79
CA LEU A 261 19.59 3.55 -18.68
C LEU A 261 19.37 4.44 -17.45
N GLN A 262 19.03 3.86 -16.31
CA GLN A 262 18.85 4.57 -15.04
C GLN A 262 19.81 4.05 -13.98
N PHE A 263 20.35 4.95 -13.17
CA PHE A 263 21.11 4.63 -11.96
C PHE A 263 21.09 5.81 -11.00
N SER A 264 21.25 5.55 -9.71
CA SER A 264 21.45 6.57 -8.69
C SER A 264 22.91 6.66 -8.31
N LEU A 265 23.43 7.88 -8.14
CA LEU A 265 24.83 8.15 -7.84
C LEU A 265 24.96 9.08 -6.64
N TYR A 266 25.84 8.74 -5.71
CA TYR A 266 26.27 9.56 -4.58
C TYR A 266 27.74 9.91 -4.73
N ALA A 267 28.07 11.20 -4.74
CA ALA A 267 29.46 11.65 -4.74
C ALA A 267 29.97 11.84 -3.30
N SER A 268 31.15 11.30 -2.99
CA SER A 268 31.77 11.51 -1.68
C SER A 268 32.44 12.88 -1.56
N GLN A 269 32.79 13.50 -2.70
CA GLN A 269 33.41 14.82 -2.77
C GLN A 269 32.73 15.71 -3.82
N ALA A 270 32.84 17.03 -3.64
CA ALA A 270 32.43 17.98 -4.65
C ALA A 270 33.28 17.85 -5.93
N ASN A 271 32.72 18.24 -7.07
CA ASN A 271 33.42 18.33 -8.36
C ASN A 271 34.06 17.02 -8.84
N GLN A 272 33.45 15.88 -8.49
CA GLN A 272 33.76 14.59 -9.14
C GLN A 272 33.03 14.53 -10.49
N GLN A 273 33.76 14.17 -11.55
CA GLN A 273 33.26 14.19 -12.93
C GLN A 273 33.48 12.85 -13.61
N PHE A 274 32.44 12.37 -14.28
CA PHE A 274 32.42 11.09 -14.96
C PHE A 274 31.71 11.19 -16.30
N ALA A 275 32.14 10.37 -17.25
CA ALA A 275 31.45 10.15 -18.51
C ALA A 275 30.87 8.74 -18.59
N LEU A 276 29.69 8.63 -19.19
CA LEU A 276 28.94 7.40 -19.38
C LEU A 276 28.97 6.98 -20.85
N THR A 277 29.18 5.71 -21.12
CA THR A 277 28.95 5.09 -22.43
C THR A 277 28.43 3.66 -22.27
N VAL A 278 27.99 3.05 -23.36
CA VAL A 278 27.56 1.65 -23.41
C VAL A 278 28.31 0.92 -24.51
N ILE A 279 28.51 -0.38 -24.30
CA ILE A 279 29.22 -1.28 -25.21
C ILE A 279 28.21 -2.13 -25.96
N ASP A 280 28.32 -2.17 -27.29
CA ASP A 280 27.46 -3.00 -28.14
C ASP A 280 27.91 -4.47 -28.19
N GLU A 281 27.15 -5.29 -28.91
CA GLU A 281 27.41 -6.73 -28.98
C GLU A 281 28.73 -7.13 -29.65
N TYR A 282 29.38 -6.18 -30.34
CA TYR A 282 30.68 -6.35 -31.01
C TYR A 282 31.84 -5.76 -30.18
N SER A 283 31.59 -5.48 -28.90
CA SER A 283 32.55 -4.89 -27.97
C SER A 283 33.05 -3.51 -28.41
N GLN A 284 32.23 -2.75 -29.14
CA GLN A 284 32.52 -1.37 -29.53
C GLN A 284 31.70 -0.39 -28.67
N MET A 285 32.23 0.81 -28.45
CA MET A 285 31.43 1.88 -27.84
C MET A 285 30.30 2.26 -28.79
N ALA A 286 29.07 2.29 -28.28
CA ALA A 286 27.90 2.57 -29.10
C ALA A 286 27.91 4.00 -29.67
N ALA A 287 28.48 4.96 -28.92
CA ALA A 287 28.80 6.33 -29.32
C ALA A 287 29.90 6.92 -28.40
N SER A 288 30.32 8.15 -28.68
CA SER A 288 31.24 8.90 -27.81
C SER A 288 30.70 9.03 -26.38
N PRO A 289 31.53 8.87 -25.34
CA PRO A 289 31.09 9.01 -23.96
C PRO A 289 30.47 10.38 -23.66
N ILE A 290 29.37 10.38 -22.92
CA ILE A 290 28.65 11.59 -22.52
C ILE A 290 29.03 11.98 -21.09
N ASN A 291 29.38 13.25 -20.84
CA ASN A 291 29.64 13.71 -19.48
C ASN A 291 28.32 13.76 -18.69
N LEU A 292 28.31 13.24 -17.46
CA LEU A 292 27.13 13.25 -16.59
C LEU A 292 26.62 14.66 -16.28
N GLU A 293 27.47 15.69 -16.36
CA GLU A 293 27.07 17.09 -16.22
C GLU A 293 25.97 17.51 -17.21
N LYS A 294 25.85 16.83 -18.36
CA LYS A 294 24.73 17.01 -19.30
C LYS A 294 23.36 16.77 -18.64
N TYR A 295 23.29 15.85 -17.66
CA TYR A 295 22.11 15.55 -16.86
C TYR A 295 22.24 16.14 -15.44
N GLY A 296 23.16 17.09 -15.27
CA GLY A 296 23.53 17.79 -14.05
C GLY A 296 24.64 17.10 -13.24
N ALA A 297 25.46 17.90 -12.57
CA ALA A 297 26.62 17.41 -11.81
C ALA A 297 26.25 16.41 -10.70
N PRO A 298 27.14 15.46 -10.39
CA PRO A 298 27.07 14.65 -9.18
C PRO A 298 26.98 15.50 -7.92
N VAL A 299 26.08 15.15 -7.00
CA VAL A 299 25.85 15.90 -5.77
C VAL A 299 26.66 15.29 -4.64
N GLN A 300 27.50 16.11 -3.99
CA GLN A 300 28.24 15.66 -2.81
C GLN A 300 27.27 15.43 -1.65
N GLY A 301 27.40 14.29 -0.98
CA GLY A 301 26.68 14.06 0.28
C GLY A 301 25.22 13.67 0.10
N ALA A 302 24.74 13.51 -1.13
CA ALA A 302 23.36 13.16 -1.43
C ALA A 302 23.26 12.28 -2.68
N TRP A 303 22.22 11.45 -2.71
CA TRP A 303 21.89 10.63 -3.87
C TRP A 303 21.24 11.48 -4.96
N LYS A 304 21.64 11.24 -6.21
CA LYS A 304 20.98 11.77 -7.40
C LYS A 304 20.73 10.67 -8.42
N THR A 305 19.50 10.55 -8.90
CA THR A 305 19.14 9.61 -9.95
C THR A 305 19.35 10.21 -11.34
N TYR A 306 20.05 9.47 -12.18
CA TYR A 306 20.28 9.74 -13.59
C TYR A 306 19.39 8.84 -14.43
N THR A 307 18.64 9.42 -15.38
CA THR A 307 17.88 8.67 -16.39
C THR A 307 18.36 9.14 -17.76
N VAL A 308 19.15 8.31 -18.44
CA VAL A 308 19.84 8.66 -19.69
C VAL A 308 19.17 7.90 -20.85
N PRO A 309 18.54 8.60 -21.81
CA PRO A 309 17.95 7.97 -22.98
C PRO A 309 18.96 7.12 -23.74
N LEU A 310 18.56 5.92 -24.19
CA LEU A 310 19.44 5.04 -24.98
C LEU A 310 19.81 5.67 -26.33
N SER A 311 18.99 6.58 -26.86
CA SER A 311 19.31 7.39 -28.04
C SER A 311 20.54 8.26 -27.83
N ASP A 312 20.69 8.85 -26.64
CA ASP A 312 21.80 9.76 -26.31
C ASP A 312 23.12 9.00 -26.11
N LEU A 313 23.03 7.70 -25.85
CA LEU A 313 24.14 6.76 -25.77
C LEU A 313 24.44 6.07 -27.11
N GLY A 314 23.72 6.41 -28.19
CA GLY A 314 23.87 5.79 -29.51
C GLY A 314 23.45 4.32 -29.57
N ALA A 315 22.57 3.89 -28.66
CA ALA A 315 22.17 2.49 -28.50
C ALA A 315 20.88 2.09 -29.24
N THR A 316 20.24 3.02 -29.97
CA THR A 316 19.03 2.72 -30.76
C THR A 316 19.29 1.61 -31.77
N ASN A 317 18.40 0.61 -31.83
CA ASN A 317 18.53 -0.57 -32.71
C ASN A 317 19.80 -1.40 -32.48
N LYS A 318 20.43 -1.33 -31.30
CA LYS A 318 21.61 -2.13 -30.95
C LYS A 318 21.28 -3.20 -29.93
N ARG A 319 22.17 -4.18 -29.81
CA ARG A 319 22.26 -5.05 -28.63
C ARG A 319 23.45 -4.62 -27.79
N LEU A 320 23.28 -4.56 -26.48
CA LEU A 320 24.27 -4.05 -25.54
C LEU A 320 24.87 -5.18 -24.70
N ARG A 321 26.19 -5.14 -24.47
CA ARG A 321 26.92 -6.07 -23.61
C ARG A 321 27.55 -5.41 -22.40
N GLY A 322 27.46 -4.08 -22.27
CA GLY A 322 27.73 -3.49 -20.98
C GLY A 322 27.66 -1.98 -20.91
N ILE A 323 27.96 -1.48 -19.72
CA ILE A 323 27.88 -0.07 -19.37
C ILE A 323 29.21 0.36 -18.75
N ILE A 324 29.69 1.55 -19.12
CA ILE A 324 30.95 2.11 -18.63
C ILE A 324 30.69 3.47 -18.00
N LEU A 325 31.13 3.63 -16.76
CA LEU A 325 31.28 4.94 -16.13
C LEU A 325 32.77 5.21 -15.91
N GLN A 326 33.29 6.23 -16.58
CA GLN A 326 34.72 6.54 -16.62
C GLN A 326 35.01 7.89 -15.98
N GLU A 327 36.03 7.97 -15.15
CA GLU A 327 36.52 9.23 -14.59
C GLU A 327 37.15 10.09 -15.71
N VAL A 328 36.89 11.40 -15.73
CA VAL A 328 37.32 12.29 -16.83
C VAL A 328 38.25 13.43 -16.40
N LYS A 329 38.72 13.42 -15.16
CA LYS A 329 39.64 14.43 -14.64
C LYS A 329 41.09 14.06 -14.88
N GLY A 330 41.35 12.83 -15.32
CA GLY A 330 42.70 12.35 -15.59
C GLY A 330 43.51 12.19 -14.32
N GLN A 331 42.88 11.80 -13.21
CA GLN A 331 43.53 11.58 -11.92
C GLN A 331 42.74 10.55 -11.08
N ALA A 332 43.40 9.96 -10.08
CA ALA A 332 42.70 9.18 -9.07
C ALA A 332 41.64 10.05 -8.36
N GLN A 333 40.49 9.45 -8.04
CA GLN A 333 39.39 10.16 -7.37
C GLN A 333 38.86 9.32 -6.19
N PRO A 334 38.33 9.97 -5.14
CA PRO A 334 37.60 9.27 -4.07
C PRO A 334 36.41 8.47 -4.59
N ALA A 335 35.93 7.51 -3.78
CA ALA A 335 34.83 6.66 -4.18
C ALA A 335 33.56 7.46 -4.50
N ILE A 336 32.87 7.07 -5.57
CA ILE A 336 31.45 7.33 -5.73
C ILE A 336 30.67 6.05 -5.46
N TYR A 337 29.40 6.19 -5.16
CA TYR A 337 28.52 5.05 -4.91
C TYR A 337 27.40 5.06 -5.94
N LEU A 338 27.11 3.91 -6.51
CA LEU A 338 25.99 3.70 -7.41
C LEU A 338 24.99 2.75 -6.77
N ASP A 339 23.72 3.00 -7.02
CA ASP A 339 22.64 2.13 -6.60
C ASP A 339 21.59 2.07 -7.72
N ASP A 340 20.77 1.04 -7.72
CA ASP A 340 19.57 0.98 -8.54
C ASP A 340 19.84 1.08 -10.06
N VAL A 341 20.91 0.43 -10.53
CA VAL A 341 21.36 0.44 -11.94
C VAL A 341 20.51 -0.50 -12.78
N ALA A 342 19.77 0.02 -13.76
CA ALA A 342 18.89 -0.78 -14.61
C ALA A 342 18.57 -0.13 -15.97
N PHE A 343 18.29 -0.94 -16.98
CA PHE A 343 17.56 -0.49 -18.16
C PHE A 343 16.05 -0.36 -17.88
N ILE A 344 15.47 0.67 -18.46
CA ILE A 344 14.11 1.13 -18.26
C ILE A 344 13.33 0.93 -19.56
N SER A 345 12.21 0.19 -19.52
CA SER A 345 11.49 -0.30 -20.71
C SER A 345 10.93 0.80 -21.61
N ASN A 346 10.80 0.50 -22.91
CA ASN A 346 9.96 1.27 -23.82
C ASN A 346 8.50 1.00 -23.47
N ALA A 347 7.88 1.86 -22.68
CA ALA A 347 6.44 1.77 -22.44
C ALA A 347 5.67 2.07 -23.73
N THR A 348 5.45 1.07 -24.59
CA THR A 348 4.29 1.07 -25.49
C THR A 348 3.11 0.49 -24.72
N SER A 349 2.57 1.29 -23.81
CA SER A 349 1.15 1.23 -23.48
C SER A 349 0.61 2.65 -23.63
N SER A 350 0.16 2.95 -24.85
CA SER A 350 -0.82 3.99 -25.05
C SER A 350 -2.04 3.60 -24.21
N PRO A 351 -2.55 4.45 -23.31
CA PRO A 351 -3.92 4.28 -22.88
C PRO A 351 -4.77 4.63 -24.11
N ALA A 352 -5.29 3.60 -24.77
CA ALA A 352 -6.41 3.79 -25.67
C ALA A 352 -7.54 4.40 -24.85
N ILE A 353 -7.74 5.71 -24.98
CA ILE A 353 -8.96 6.38 -24.57
C ILE A 353 -10.05 5.75 -25.43
N VAL A 354 -10.80 4.81 -24.86
CA VAL A 354 -12.08 4.40 -25.45
C VAL A 354 -13.00 5.60 -25.28
N GLN A 355 -13.05 6.42 -26.33
CA GLN A 355 -14.03 7.46 -26.50
C GLN A 355 -15.41 6.78 -26.54
N PRO A 356 -16.36 7.09 -25.63
CA PRO A 356 -17.69 6.51 -25.73
C PRO A 356 -18.39 7.07 -26.97
N SER A 357 -18.68 6.20 -27.93
CA SER A 357 -19.56 6.50 -29.05
C SER A 357 -20.95 6.82 -28.50
N VAL A 358 -21.42 8.03 -28.74
CA VAL A 358 -22.76 8.50 -28.41
C VAL A 358 -23.82 7.75 -29.24
N LEU A 359 -24.73 7.04 -28.57
CA LEU A 359 -26.08 6.81 -29.08
C LEU A 359 -27.12 6.94 -27.95
N ALA A 360 -27.85 8.04 -28.00
CA ALA A 360 -29.20 8.34 -27.47
C ALA A 360 -29.65 7.84 -26.07
N THR A 361 -29.65 8.80 -25.13
CA THR A 361 -30.78 9.23 -24.28
C THR A 361 -31.67 8.18 -23.60
N GLN A 362 -31.42 7.90 -22.31
CA GLN A 362 -32.47 7.74 -21.28
C GLN A 362 -32.00 8.34 -19.94
N ALA A 363 -32.96 8.86 -19.16
CA ALA A 363 -32.82 9.72 -17.98
C ALA A 363 -32.01 9.10 -16.82
N PRO A 364 -31.42 9.92 -15.91
CA PRO A 364 -30.52 9.43 -14.88
C PRO A 364 -31.29 8.75 -13.73
N THR A 365 -31.22 7.43 -13.66
CA THR A 365 -31.40 6.69 -12.41
C THR A 365 -30.11 6.75 -11.59
N ALA A 366 -30.28 6.90 -10.27
CA ALA A 366 -29.27 7.05 -9.22
C ALA A 366 -27.86 6.53 -9.55
N MET A 367 -26.88 7.42 -9.41
CA MET A 367 -25.46 7.08 -9.42
C MET A 367 -25.17 6.16 -8.23
N PRO A 368 -24.50 5.00 -8.40
CA PRO A 368 -24.16 4.13 -7.28
C PRO A 368 -23.11 4.81 -6.41
N THR A 369 -23.32 4.72 -5.10
CA THR A 369 -22.37 5.03 -4.04
C THR A 369 -20.97 4.50 -4.39
N PRO A 370 -19.88 5.27 -4.24
CA PRO A 370 -18.53 4.70 -4.40
C PRO A 370 -18.37 3.60 -3.35
N LEU A 371 -18.18 2.38 -3.81
CA LEU A 371 -17.99 1.22 -2.94
C LEU A 371 -16.71 1.41 -2.11
N PRO A 372 -16.70 1.00 -0.83
CA PRO A 372 -15.46 0.93 -0.04
C PRO A 372 -14.45 0.06 -0.80
N VAL A 373 -13.15 0.35 -0.67
CA VAL A 373 -12.09 -0.48 -1.24
C VAL A 373 -12.23 -1.89 -0.66
N ARG A 374 -12.90 -2.79 -1.41
CA ARG A 374 -13.26 -4.12 -0.92
C ARG A 374 -11.99 -4.99 -0.92
N LYS A 375 -11.53 -5.34 0.28
CA LYS A 375 -10.70 -6.54 0.47
C LYS A 375 -11.53 -7.78 0.14
N PHE A 376 -10.89 -8.85 -0.34
CA PHE A 376 -11.58 -10.13 -0.53
C PHE A 376 -11.89 -10.74 0.83
N THR A 377 -13.13 -11.18 1.02
CA THR A 377 -13.59 -11.89 2.21
C THR A 377 -14.04 -13.29 1.83
N THR A 378 -14.05 -14.18 2.82
CA THR A 378 -14.45 -15.57 2.60
C THR A 378 -15.91 -15.67 2.15
N LEU A 379 -16.12 -16.28 0.99
CA LEU A 379 -17.44 -16.58 0.45
C LEU A 379 -17.98 -17.86 1.08
N THR A 380 -19.28 -17.88 1.40
CA THR A 380 -19.97 -19.04 1.95
C THR A 380 -19.80 -20.30 1.09
N PRO A 381 -19.90 -21.50 1.69
CA PRO A 381 -19.82 -22.76 0.95
C PRO A 381 -20.83 -22.86 -0.21
N GLY A 382 -20.36 -23.31 -1.37
CA GLY A 382 -21.16 -23.44 -2.59
C GLY A 382 -21.32 -22.18 -3.44
N SER A 383 -20.79 -21.03 -3.00
CA SER A 383 -20.79 -19.79 -3.80
C SER A 383 -20.09 -19.97 -5.15
N GLN A 384 -20.55 -19.22 -6.16
CA GLN A 384 -19.86 -19.12 -7.44
C GLN A 384 -18.52 -18.41 -7.25
N LEU A 385 -17.44 -19.07 -7.68
CA LEU A 385 -16.09 -18.56 -7.53
C LEU A 385 -15.65 -17.78 -8.78
N PRO A 386 -15.05 -16.59 -8.63
CA PRO A 386 -14.48 -15.84 -9.75
C PRO A 386 -13.37 -16.63 -10.46
N SER A 387 -13.23 -16.46 -11.77
CA SER A 387 -12.12 -17.02 -12.54
C SER A 387 -10.78 -16.36 -12.21
N GLY A 388 -9.68 -17.00 -12.60
CA GLY A 388 -8.35 -16.40 -12.45
C GLY A 388 -8.18 -15.11 -13.26
N GLU A 389 -8.86 -15.00 -14.41
CA GLU A 389 -8.85 -13.81 -15.26
C GLU A 389 -9.63 -12.65 -14.61
N GLU A 390 -10.84 -12.92 -14.10
CA GLU A 390 -11.60 -11.93 -13.33
C GLU A 390 -10.80 -11.43 -12.13
N CYS A 391 -10.15 -12.34 -11.40
CA CYS A 391 -9.32 -11.95 -10.26
C CYS A 391 -8.06 -11.18 -10.67
N THR A 392 -7.49 -11.44 -11.84
CA THR A 392 -6.36 -10.66 -12.36
C THR A 392 -6.73 -9.18 -12.52
N ALA A 393 -7.98 -8.90 -12.90
CA ALA A 393 -8.50 -7.54 -13.00
C ALA A 393 -8.88 -6.93 -11.64
N MET A 394 -9.15 -7.75 -10.62
CA MET A 394 -9.57 -7.29 -9.28
C MET A 394 -8.41 -7.12 -8.29
N VAL A 395 -7.22 -7.66 -8.57
CA VAL A 395 -6.02 -7.46 -7.74
C VAL A 395 -5.67 -5.98 -7.65
N ARG A 396 -5.42 -5.52 -6.43
CA ARG A 396 -4.88 -4.18 -6.17
C ARG A 396 -3.38 -4.23 -6.44
N ARG A 397 -3.01 -3.79 -7.64
CA ARG A 397 -1.62 -3.76 -8.09
C ARG A 397 -0.78 -2.85 -7.20
N SER A 398 0.39 -3.32 -6.82
CA SER A 398 1.32 -2.64 -5.92
C SER A 398 2.76 -3.01 -6.26
N PRO A 399 3.70 -2.04 -6.34
CA PRO A 399 5.12 -2.33 -6.50
C PRO A 399 5.76 -2.89 -5.23
N TRP A 400 5.01 -2.99 -4.13
CA TRP A 400 5.50 -3.54 -2.87
C TRP A 400 5.70 -5.05 -2.98
N GLU A 401 6.97 -5.45 -3.06
CA GLU A 401 7.43 -6.83 -2.92
C GLU A 401 8.28 -6.94 -1.64
N PRO A 402 7.73 -7.45 -0.53
CA PRO A 402 8.49 -7.60 0.70
C PRO A 402 9.53 -8.72 0.62
N ARG A 403 9.46 -9.58 -0.41
CA ARG A 403 10.33 -10.74 -0.61
C ARG A 403 10.93 -10.73 -2.01
N PRO A 404 11.91 -9.85 -2.29
CA PRO A 404 12.59 -9.81 -3.58
C PRO A 404 13.17 -11.16 -3.99
N GLU A 405 13.55 -12.01 -3.03
CA GLU A 405 14.01 -13.38 -3.29
C GLU A 405 12.97 -14.26 -4.01
N ASN A 406 11.68 -13.93 -3.92
CA ASN A 406 10.62 -14.63 -4.63
C ASN A 406 10.52 -14.26 -6.10
N THR A 407 11.22 -13.24 -6.60
CA THR A 407 11.00 -12.64 -7.92
C THR A 407 10.92 -13.67 -9.05
N GLN A 408 11.85 -14.62 -9.11
CA GLN A 408 11.83 -15.66 -10.16
C GLN A 408 10.56 -16.52 -10.05
N ALA A 409 10.21 -16.95 -8.84
CA ALA A 409 9.07 -17.82 -8.62
C ALA A 409 7.73 -17.09 -8.73
N ASN A 410 7.69 -15.79 -8.42
CA ASN A 410 6.55 -14.90 -8.65
C ASN A 410 6.23 -14.70 -10.14
N ASN A 411 7.26 -14.76 -10.98
CA ASN A 411 7.14 -14.65 -12.44
C ASN A 411 7.06 -16.02 -13.14
N THR A 412 7.12 -17.12 -12.39
CA THR A 412 6.94 -18.46 -12.92
C THR A 412 5.48 -18.85 -12.76
N LYS A 413 4.74 -18.90 -13.88
CA LYS A 413 3.37 -19.42 -13.90
C LYS A 413 3.35 -20.91 -13.53
N GLY A 414 2.20 -21.37 -13.08
CA GLY A 414 1.98 -22.77 -12.74
C GLY A 414 1.77 -23.69 -13.94
N ILE A 415 1.37 -24.92 -13.61
CA ILE A 415 0.89 -25.91 -14.58
C ILE A 415 -0.57 -26.21 -14.29
N GLN A 416 -1.32 -26.63 -15.30
CA GLN A 416 -2.63 -27.23 -15.07
C GLN A 416 -2.47 -28.50 -14.24
N LEU A 417 -3.06 -28.56 -13.05
CA LEU A 417 -3.05 -29.78 -12.25
C LEU A 417 -3.96 -30.83 -12.92
N THR A 418 -3.43 -32.05 -13.08
CA THR A 418 -4.10 -33.16 -13.79
C THR A 418 -4.35 -34.40 -12.92
N THR A 419 -3.82 -34.41 -11.70
CA THR A 419 -3.90 -35.54 -10.77
C THR A 419 -5.19 -35.45 -9.93
N ARG A 420 -5.14 -34.74 -8.81
CA ARG A 420 -6.26 -34.52 -7.89
C ARG A 420 -5.93 -33.45 -6.85
N ILE A 421 -6.97 -32.91 -6.22
CA ILE A 421 -6.90 -32.26 -4.92
C ILE A 421 -6.98 -33.37 -3.87
N ASP A 422 -5.85 -33.68 -3.23
CA ASP A 422 -5.77 -34.75 -2.23
C ASP A 422 -6.72 -34.49 -1.05
N GLY A 423 -7.44 -35.53 -0.62
CA GLY A 423 -8.48 -35.43 0.41
C GLY A 423 -9.87 -35.03 -0.11
N ALA A 424 -9.99 -34.45 -1.31
CA ALA A 424 -11.29 -34.20 -1.93
C ALA A 424 -11.88 -35.47 -2.56
N ASN A 425 -13.20 -35.62 -2.46
CA ASN A 425 -13.95 -36.66 -3.15
C ASN A 425 -14.03 -36.40 -4.67
N ALA A 426 -14.69 -37.30 -5.40
CA ALA A 426 -14.78 -37.22 -6.86
C ALA A 426 -15.48 -35.95 -7.35
N GLU A 427 -16.52 -35.50 -6.64
CA GLU A 427 -17.28 -34.29 -7.00
C GLU A 427 -16.42 -33.03 -6.84
N GLY A 428 -15.71 -32.90 -5.71
CA GLY A 428 -14.80 -31.78 -5.47
C GLY A 428 -13.68 -31.71 -6.51
N ASN A 429 -13.09 -32.86 -6.85
CA ASN A 429 -12.09 -32.97 -7.90
C ASN A 429 -12.64 -32.56 -9.26
N GLN A 430 -13.80 -33.08 -9.66
CA GLN A 430 -14.44 -32.70 -10.91
C GLN A 430 -14.69 -31.19 -11.01
N LYS A 431 -15.06 -30.56 -9.89
CA LYS A 431 -15.41 -29.14 -9.86
C LYS A 431 -14.20 -28.20 -9.82
N TYR A 432 -13.16 -28.54 -9.07
CA TYR A 432 -12.08 -27.59 -8.74
C TYR A 432 -10.73 -27.92 -9.36
N LEU A 433 -10.47 -29.15 -9.78
CA LEU A 433 -9.16 -29.54 -10.32
C LEU A 433 -8.76 -28.70 -11.53
N ALA A 434 -9.69 -28.49 -12.47
CA ALA A 434 -9.45 -27.71 -13.68
C ALA A 434 -9.15 -26.22 -13.41
N ARG A 435 -9.48 -25.72 -12.21
CA ARG A 435 -9.20 -24.34 -11.84
C ARG A 435 -7.76 -24.14 -11.37
N ILE A 436 -7.04 -25.18 -10.94
CA ILE A 436 -5.67 -25.07 -10.41
C ILE A 436 -4.67 -25.04 -11.58
N ASN A 437 -4.11 -23.87 -11.84
CA ASN A 437 -3.18 -23.63 -12.94
C ASN A 437 -2.05 -22.64 -12.63
N GLY A 438 -2.13 -21.87 -11.55
CA GLY A 438 -1.14 -20.84 -11.20
C GLY A 438 -0.94 -19.79 -12.30
N ASP A 439 -1.97 -19.48 -13.08
CA ASP A 439 -1.88 -18.59 -14.25
C ASP A 439 -1.94 -17.10 -13.87
N PHE A 440 -1.01 -16.64 -13.05
CA PHE A 440 -0.87 -15.25 -12.64
C PHE A 440 0.60 -14.92 -12.36
N THR A 441 0.96 -13.65 -12.49
CA THR A 441 2.26 -13.12 -12.08
C THR A 441 2.07 -11.74 -11.46
N GLY A 442 2.89 -11.42 -10.48
CA GLY A 442 2.80 -10.18 -9.70
C GLY A 442 3.77 -10.20 -8.53
N THR A 443 3.63 -9.27 -7.60
CA THR A 443 4.32 -9.38 -6.30
C THR A 443 3.73 -10.52 -5.46
N THR A 444 4.44 -10.93 -4.41
CA THR A 444 3.98 -11.94 -3.46
C THR A 444 2.62 -11.57 -2.88
N ASP A 445 2.40 -10.28 -2.57
CA ASP A 445 1.10 -9.79 -2.10
C ASP A 445 0.01 -9.86 -3.18
N GLU A 446 0.32 -9.45 -4.41
CA GLU A 446 -0.62 -9.53 -5.53
C GLU A 446 -1.03 -10.97 -5.82
N ILE A 447 -0.10 -11.93 -5.69
CA ILE A 447 -0.38 -13.36 -5.87
C ILE A 447 -1.28 -13.88 -4.75
N ILE A 448 -1.05 -13.45 -3.49
CA ILE A 448 -1.93 -13.75 -2.36
C ILE A 448 -3.34 -13.21 -2.63
N GLN A 449 -3.47 -11.95 -3.07
CA GLN A 449 -4.76 -11.35 -3.41
C GLN A 449 -5.46 -12.11 -4.55
N TRP A 450 -4.71 -12.46 -5.60
CA TRP A 450 -5.24 -13.20 -6.74
C TRP A 450 -5.79 -14.57 -6.33
N GLY A 451 -5.01 -15.32 -5.54
CA GLY A 451 -5.43 -16.62 -5.03
C GLY A 451 -6.64 -16.52 -4.11
N ALA A 452 -6.64 -15.54 -3.18
CA ALA A 452 -7.75 -15.30 -2.27
C ALA A 452 -9.05 -14.98 -3.05
N CYS A 453 -8.98 -14.10 -4.04
CA CYS A 453 -10.10 -13.82 -4.94
C CYS A 453 -10.59 -15.06 -5.68
N LYS A 454 -9.68 -15.81 -6.32
CA LYS A 454 -10.00 -16.95 -7.20
C LYS A 454 -10.72 -18.07 -6.45
N TRP A 455 -10.43 -18.21 -5.16
CA TRP A 455 -11.00 -19.23 -4.30
C TRP A 455 -12.04 -18.69 -3.31
N GLY A 456 -12.35 -17.39 -3.38
CA GLY A 456 -13.36 -16.75 -2.53
C GLY A 456 -13.01 -16.89 -1.05
N LEU A 457 -11.78 -16.55 -0.68
CA LEU A 457 -11.22 -16.63 0.67
C LEU A 457 -10.78 -15.25 1.15
N ASP A 458 -10.75 -15.04 2.46
CA ASP A 458 -10.27 -13.80 3.06
C ASP A 458 -8.77 -13.64 2.85
N GLU A 459 -8.39 -12.58 2.14
CA GLU A 459 -6.99 -12.31 1.79
C GLU A 459 -6.10 -12.07 3.02
N GLU A 460 -6.62 -11.54 4.12
CA GLU A 460 -5.84 -11.29 5.34
C GLU A 460 -5.55 -12.60 6.07
N ILE A 461 -6.49 -13.57 6.02
CA ILE A 461 -6.24 -14.93 6.54
C ILE A 461 -5.16 -15.60 5.70
N VAL A 462 -5.18 -15.45 4.38
CA VAL A 462 -4.11 -15.99 3.51
C VAL A 462 -2.75 -15.36 3.83
N ARG A 463 -2.69 -14.03 4.02
CA ARG A 463 -1.48 -13.33 4.46
C ARG A 463 -0.95 -13.84 5.79
N ALA A 464 -1.83 -14.07 6.77
CA ALA A 464 -1.48 -14.61 8.08
C ALA A 464 -0.95 -16.04 8.01
N VAL A 465 -1.58 -16.89 7.18
CA VAL A 465 -1.08 -18.26 6.93
C VAL A 465 0.30 -18.19 6.27
N ALA A 466 0.48 -17.40 5.21
CA ALA A 466 1.79 -17.26 4.57
C ALA A 466 2.87 -16.72 5.53
N ALA A 467 2.50 -15.85 6.47
CA ALA A 467 3.43 -15.36 7.50
C ALA A 467 3.83 -16.51 8.45
N GLN A 468 2.87 -17.29 8.94
CA GLN A 468 3.13 -18.45 9.80
C GLN A 468 3.93 -19.55 9.10
N GLU A 469 3.63 -19.83 7.84
CA GLU A 469 4.18 -20.98 7.11
C GLU A 469 5.60 -20.73 6.63
N SER A 470 5.89 -19.51 6.19
CA SER A 470 7.13 -19.25 5.47
C SER A 470 7.69 -17.85 5.67
N TRP A 471 7.04 -17.03 6.48
CA TRP A 471 7.30 -15.59 6.52
C TRP A 471 7.22 -14.97 5.12
N TRP A 472 6.33 -15.48 4.25
CA TRP A 472 6.19 -15.15 2.83
C TRP A 472 7.37 -15.56 1.92
N ARG A 473 8.24 -16.49 2.32
CA ARG A 473 9.36 -16.94 1.47
C ARG A 473 9.02 -18.19 0.68
N GLN A 474 9.22 -18.12 -0.64
CA GLN A 474 9.07 -19.28 -1.51
C GLN A 474 10.20 -20.31 -1.33
N SER A 475 11.36 -19.89 -0.81
CA SER A 475 12.48 -20.78 -0.54
C SER A 475 12.32 -21.62 0.74
N THR A 476 11.26 -21.41 1.53
CA THR A 476 11.07 -22.13 2.79
C THR A 476 10.86 -23.62 2.57
N LEU A 477 11.67 -24.41 3.27
CA LEU A 477 11.65 -25.86 3.28
C LEU A 477 11.19 -26.38 4.65
N GLY A 478 10.17 -27.23 4.65
CA GLY A 478 9.59 -27.84 5.85
C GLY A 478 9.67 -29.37 5.82
N ASP A 479 9.41 -29.96 6.99
CA ASP A 479 9.29 -31.42 7.18
C ASP A 479 10.51 -32.23 6.70
N TYR A 480 11.69 -31.94 7.26
CA TYR A 480 12.90 -32.73 6.98
C TYR A 480 12.79 -34.14 7.57
N ASN A 481 12.82 -35.17 6.72
CA ASN A 481 12.65 -36.56 7.13
C ASN A 481 13.97 -37.30 7.40
N GLY A 482 15.08 -36.58 7.51
CA GLY A 482 16.44 -37.15 7.67
C GLY A 482 17.19 -37.35 6.36
N LYS A 483 16.51 -37.16 5.20
CA LYS A 483 17.11 -37.25 3.87
C LYS A 483 16.72 -36.08 2.98
N ASP A 484 15.43 -35.82 2.87
CA ASP A 484 14.87 -34.77 2.00
C ASP A 484 13.85 -33.93 2.80
N TYR A 485 13.54 -32.73 2.30
CA TYR A 485 12.39 -31.96 2.75
C TYR A 485 11.12 -32.44 2.07
N GLU A 486 9.96 -32.21 2.69
CA GLU A 486 8.67 -32.64 2.13
C GLU A 486 7.71 -31.49 1.85
N SER A 487 7.83 -30.36 2.56
CA SER A 487 6.95 -29.19 2.40
C SER A 487 7.69 -28.01 1.82
N TYR A 488 7.05 -27.31 0.88
CA TYR A 488 7.72 -26.29 0.07
C TYR A 488 6.89 -25.03 -0.12
N GLY A 489 7.59 -23.91 -0.18
CA GLY A 489 7.06 -22.65 -0.69
C GLY A 489 6.14 -21.90 0.27
N LEU A 490 5.49 -20.89 -0.28
CA LEU A 490 4.79 -19.85 0.47
C LEU A 490 3.78 -20.39 1.50
N LEU A 491 3.01 -21.40 1.11
CA LEU A 491 1.97 -22.05 1.92
C LEU A 491 2.31 -23.51 2.28
N GLN A 492 3.58 -23.90 2.20
CA GLN A 492 4.08 -25.21 2.63
C GLN A 492 3.33 -26.41 2.01
N VAL A 493 3.29 -26.48 0.67
CA VAL A 493 2.67 -27.61 -0.05
C VAL A 493 3.53 -28.86 0.09
N ARG A 494 3.01 -29.88 0.77
CA ARG A 494 3.72 -31.13 1.06
C ARG A 494 3.68 -32.15 -0.10
N ARG A 495 4.84 -32.43 -0.72
CA ARG A 495 4.95 -33.29 -1.92
C ARG A 495 4.52 -34.75 -1.71
N THR A 496 4.60 -35.25 -0.48
CA THR A 496 4.26 -36.64 -0.14
C THR A 496 2.77 -36.89 0.01
N TYR A 497 1.99 -35.81 0.21
CA TYR A 497 0.53 -35.87 0.33
C TYR A 497 -0.18 -35.24 -0.86
N HIS A 498 0.43 -34.27 -1.53
CA HIS A 498 -0.19 -33.49 -2.60
C HIS A 498 0.36 -33.89 -3.98
N GLU A 499 -0.22 -34.92 -4.57
CA GLU A 499 0.28 -35.55 -5.79
C GLU A 499 0.21 -34.63 -7.00
N GLY A 500 1.27 -34.61 -7.82
CA GLY A 500 1.34 -33.80 -9.04
C GLY A 500 1.66 -32.32 -8.79
N THR A 501 1.84 -31.89 -7.54
CA THR A 501 2.19 -30.49 -7.24
C THR A 501 3.68 -30.21 -7.35
N HIS A 502 4.53 -31.18 -7.01
CA HIS A 502 5.99 -31.09 -7.11
C HIS A 502 6.46 -31.49 -8.52
N PRO A 503 7.41 -30.76 -9.15
CA PRO A 503 8.25 -29.70 -8.58
C PRO A 503 7.67 -28.28 -8.70
N THR A 504 6.55 -28.08 -9.38
CA THR A 504 6.01 -26.74 -9.67
C THR A 504 5.72 -25.92 -8.41
N SER A 505 5.25 -26.56 -7.32
CA SER A 505 5.01 -25.90 -6.03
C SER A 505 6.28 -25.32 -5.39
N VAL A 506 7.47 -25.75 -5.82
CA VAL A 506 8.78 -25.24 -5.37
C VAL A 506 9.19 -24.02 -6.19
N THR A 507 8.89 -23.99 -7.48
CA THR A 507 9.40 -22.98 -8.42
C THR A 507 8.40 -21.89 -8.77
N SER A 508 7.11 -22.04 -8.41
CA SER A 508 6.04 -21.09 -8.74
C SER A 508 5.25 -20.69 -7.49
N VAL A 509 5.36 -19.42 -7.07
CA VAL A 509 4.51 -18.85 -6.01
C VAL A 509 3.03 -18.84 -6.42
N PRO A 510 2.66 -18.43 -7.65
CA PRO A 510 1.28 -18.50 -8.12
C PRO A 510 0.68 -19.90 -8.00
N PHE A 511 1.40 -20.94 -8.42
CA PHE A 511 0.92 -22.32 -8.30
C PHE A 511 0.85 -22.82 -6.86
N ASN A 512 1.85 -22.49 -6.04
CA ASN A 512 1.88 -22.84 -4.61
C ASN A 512 0.64 -22.29 -3.89
N VAL A 513 0.34 -21.00 -4.13
CA VAL A 513 -0.85 -20.33 -3.58
C VAL A 513 -2.14 -20.92 -4.15
N ASP A 514 -2.23 -21.09 -5.47
CA ASP A 514 -3.42 -21.58 -6.15
C ASP A 514 -3.84 -22.97 -5.66
N TYR A 515 -2.88 -23.89 -5.53
CA TYR A 515 -3.14 -25.25 -5.06
C TYR A 515 -3.63 -25.25 -3.61
N ALA A 516 -2.91 -24.61 -2.69
CA ALA A 516 -3.23 -24.64 -1.27
C ALA A 516 -4.60 -23.98 -0.99
N LEU A 517 -4.94 -22.91 -1.71
CA LEU A 517 -6.24 -22.26 -1.57
C LEU A 517 -7.37 -23.03 -2.27
N GLY A 518 -7.10 -23.71 -3.38
CA GLY A 518 -8.04 -24.66 -3.98
C GLY A 518 -8.36 -25.84 -3.06
N TRP A 519 -7.33 -26.37 -2.39
CA TRP A 519 -7.49 -27.39 -1.36
C TRP A 519 -8.32 -26.89 -0.18
N ARG A 520 -8.01 -25.70 0.34
CA ARG A 520 -8.76 -25.08 1.44
C ARG A 520 -10.22 -24.87 1.05
N ARG A 521 -10.48 -24.41 -0.17
CA ARG A 521 -11.83 -24.22 -0.67
C ARG A 521 -12.59 -25.54 -0.79
N ALA A 522 -11.94 -26.61 -1.25
CA ALA A 522 -12.54 -27.94 -1.30
C ALA A 522 -12.95 -28.45 0.09
N CYS A 523 -12.10 -28.23 1.10
CA CYS A 523 -12.43 -28.51 2.51
C CYS A 523 -13.65 -27.69 2.97
N MET A 524 -13.64 -26.37 2.74
CA MET A 524 -14.73 -25.48 3.16
C MET A 524 -16.08 -25.82 2.49
N ASP A 525 -16.04 -26.25 1.24
CA ASP A 525 -17.22 -26.71 0.50
C ASP A 525 -17.65 -28.13 0.87
N GLY A 526 -17.01 -28.77 1.85
CA GLY A 526 -17.42 -30.08 2.37
C GLY A 526 -17.14 -31.23 1.42
N TYR A 527 -16.14 -31.12 0.55
CA TYR A 527 -15.75 -32.21 -0.35
C TYR A 527 -14.84 -33.25 0.30
N PHE A 528 -14.59 -33.16 1.61
CA PHE A 528 -13.72 -34.07 2.36
C PHE A 528 -14.59 -35.00 3.21
N ASP A 529 -14.93 -36.17 2.68
CA ASP A 529 -15.90 -37.09 3.32
C ASP A 529 -15.37 -37.76 4.60
N TRP A 530 -14.10 -37.52 4.94
CA TRP A 530 -13.37 -38.12 6.07
C TRP A 530 -13.25 -37.19 7.29
N ILE A 531 -13.75 -35.95 7.19
CA ILE A 531 -13.93 -35.03 8.33
C ILE A 531 -15.43 -34.89 8.66
N PRO A 532 -15.80 -34.45 9.87
CA PRO A 532 -17.21 -34.37 10.27
C PRO A 532 -18.04 -33.49 9.33
N ALA A 533 -19.28 -33.86 9.02
CA ALA A 533 -20.10 -33.15 8.03
C ALA A 533 -20.41 -31.69 8.43
N GLU A 534 -20.45 -31.39 9.72
CA GLU A 534 -20.58 -30.04 10.28
C GLU A 534 -19.36 -29.14 10.03
N SER A 535 -18.28 -29.67 9.46
CA SER A 535 -17.08 -28.90 9.06
C SER A 535 -17.33 -27.92 7.90
N ARG A 536 -18.41 -28.10 7.14
CA ARG A 536 -18.73 -27.25 5.98
C ARG A 536 -18.80 -25.77 6.40
N GLY A 537 -17.98 -24.93 5.78
CA GLY A 537 -17.87 -23.50 6.06
C GLY A 537 -16.97 -23.11 7.22
N ASP A 538 -16.35 -24.08 7.90
CA ASP A 538 -15.39 -23.80 8.97
C ASP A 538 -13.98 -23.54 8.40
N GLU A 539 -13.72 -22.27 8.07
CA GLU A 539 -12.42 -21.84 7.54
C GLU A 539 -11.27 -22.15 8.50
N TRP A 540 -11.44 -21.92 9.81
CA TRP A 540 -10.39 -22.17 10.79
C TRP A 540 -10.09 -23.65 10.96
N GLY A 541 -11.12 -24.50 10.92
CA GLY A 541 -10.94 -25.95 10.86
C GLY A 541 -10.11 -26.37 9.64
N CYS A 542 -10.41 -25.84 8.46
CA CYS A 542 -9.65 -26.13 7.23
C CYS A 542 -8.21 -25.57 7.24
N VAL A 543 -7.98 -24.39 7.83
CA VAL A 543 -6.63 -23.83 8.04
C VAL A 543 -5.82 -24.74 8.97
N GLY A 544 -6.42 -25.21 10.06
CA GLY A 544 -5.76 -26.13 10.98
C GLY A 544 -5.51 -27.52 10.38
N LEU A 545 -6.44 -28.00 9.56
CA LEU A 545 -6.35 -29.29 8.87
C LEU A 545 -5.20 -29.31 7.85
N TRP A 546 -4.94 -28.19 7.16
CA TRP A 546 -3.80 -28.05 6.25
C TRP A 546 -2.46 -28.34 6.95
N PHE A 547 -2.29 -27.81 8.17
CA PHE A 547 -1.06 -27.99 8.96
C PHE A 547 -0.91 -29.40 9.53
N SER A 548 -1.93 -29.93 10.21
CA SER A 548 -1.79 -31.16 11.01
C SER A 548 -2.28 -32.43 10.31
N GLY A 549 -3.08 -32.30 9.24
CA GLY A 549 -3.83 -33.42 8.65
C GLY A 549 -4.94 -33.99 9.55
N GLN A 550 -5.18 -33.40 10.73
CA GLN A 550 -6.17 -33.86 11.71
C GLN A 550 -7.16 -32.75 12.07
N TRP A 551 -8.45 -33.07 12.07
CA TRP A 551 -9.51 -32.09 12.33
C TRP A 551 -9.54 -31.65 13.80
N LYS A 552 -9.29 -30.36 14.06
CA LYS A 552 -9.39 -29.70 15.38
C LYS A 552 -8.71 -30.44 16.54
N ASN A 553 -7.60 -31.13 16.27
CA ASN A 553 -6.75 -31.77 17.26
C ASN A 553 -5.81 -30.77 17.98
N GLY A 554 -5.29 -31.18 19.14
CA GLY A 554 -4.32 -30.40 19.91
C GLY A 554 -4.94 -29.35 20.83
N ASP A 555 -4.09 -28.72 21.63
CA ASP A 555 -4.43 -27.62 22.56
C ASP A 555 -3.77 -26.33 22.07
N GLN A 556 -4.56 -25.26 21.93
CA GLN A 556 -4.06 -23.96 21.48
C GLN A 556 -2.89 -23.40 22.30
N ASN A 557 -2.79 -23.79 23.58
CA ASN A 557 -1.77 -23.32 24.51
C ASN A 557 -0.53 -24.21 24.57
N VAL A 558 -0.55 -25.38 23.93
CA VAL A 558 0.58 -26.33 23.96
C VAL A 558 1.33 -26.23 22.62
N PRO A 559 2.61 -25.81 22.63
CA PRO A 559 3.42 -25.71 21.42
C PRO A 559 3.42 -26.99 20.59
N TYR A 560 3.19 -26.84 19.28
CA TYR A 560 3.20 -27.93 18.29
C TYR A 560 2.20 -29.06 18.55
N SER A 561 1.16 -28.84 19.34
CA SER A 561 0.23 -29.90 19.74
C SER A 561 -0.83 -30.29 18.70
N GLY A 562 -0.91 -29.56 17.58
CA GLY A 562 -1.82 -29.85 16.47
C GLY A 562 -2.47 -28.61 15.85
N SER A 563 -3.60 -28.82 15.18
CA SER A 563 -4.35 -27.79 14.44
C SER A 563 -4.81 -26.62 15.31
N ASN A 564 -5.22 -26.85 16.56
CA ASN A 564 -5.68 -25.78 17.46
C ASN A 564 -4.53 -24.85 17.87
N TRP A 565 -3.33 -25.39 18.11
CA TRP A 565 -2.13 -24.57 18.34
C TRP A 565 -1.77 -23.74 17.12
N TYR A 566 -1.73 -24.38 15.95
CA TYR A 566 -1.39 -23.72 14.70
C TYR A 566 -2.37 -22.59 14.35
N THR A 567 -3.68 -22.84 14.43
CA THR A 567 -4.70 -21.80 14.18
C THR A 567 -4.62 -20.67 15.18
N GLY A 568 -4.24 -20.93 16.44
CA GLY A 568 -3.93 -19.89 17.42
C GLY A 568 -2.78 -18.97 16.97
N LYS A 569 -1.72 -19.53 16.37
CA LYS A 569 -0.61 -18.73 15.82
C LYS A 569 -1.01 -17.90 14.61
N VAL A 570 -1.75 -18.50 13.68
CA VAL A 570 -2.27 -17.77 12.51
C VAL A 570 -3.19 -16.61 12.94
N LYS A 571 -4.06 -16.82 13.93
CA LYS A 571 -4.88 -15.73 14.51
C LYS A 571 -4.03 -14.62 15.12
N GLY A 572 -2.96 -14.96 15.83
CA GLY A 572 -2.01 -13.96 16.34
C GLY A 572 -1.36 -13.13 15.22
N TYR A 573 -1.04 -13.73 14.07
CA TYR A 573 -0.55 -12.98 12.90
C TYR A 573 -1.64 -12.16 12.22
N LEU A 574 -2.89 -12.63 12.23
CA LEU A 574 -4.03 -11.88 11.72
C LEU A 574 -4.33 -10.62 12.56
N GLU A 575 -4.13 -10.71 13.87
CA GLU A 575 -4.27 -9.59 14.81
C GLU A 575 -3.12 -8.59 14.67
N THR A 576 -1.88 -9.08 14.64
CA THR A 576 -0.67 -8.23 14.61
C THR A 576 -0.31 -7.71 13.23
N LYS A 577 -0.75 -8.39 12.15
CA LYS A 577 -0.51 -8.05 10.75
C LYS A 577 0.94 -7.66 10.48
N PRO A 578 1.91 -8.55 10.77
CA PRO A 578 3.33 -8.23 10.67
C PRO A 578 3.69 -7.70 9.27
N TRP A 579 3.02 -8.14 8.21
CA TRP A 579 3.24 -7.65 6.84
C TRP A 579 2.94 -6.17 6.62
N LEU A 580 2.31 -5.48 7.57
CA LEU A 580 2.14 -4.02 7.55
C LEU A 580 3.25 -3.28 8.31
N HIS A 581 4.12 -4.01 9.02
CA HIS A 581 5.23 -3.43 9.76
C HIS A 581 6.51 -3.35 8.89
N PRO A 582 7.34 -2.30 9.08
CA PRO A 582 8.56 -2.12 8.29
C PRO A 582 9.59 -3.25 8.41
N ASP A 583 9.65 -3.92 9.56
CA ASP A 583 10.56 -5.02 9.89
C ASP A 583 10.16 -6.36 9.25
N PHE A 584 8.97 -6.43 8.66
CA PHE A 584 8.59 -7.57 7.85
C PHE A 584 9.46 -7.68 6.62
N VAL A 585 9.98 -6.57 6.08
CA VAL A 585 10.87 -6.56 4.92
C VAL A 585 12.29 -6.93 5.36
N GLY A 586 12.84 -8.03 4.83
CA GLY A 586 14.25 -8.38 5.01
C GLY A 586 14.66 -9.00 6.36
N SER A 587 13.73 -9.36 7.25
CA SER A 587 14.08 -10.08 8.49
C SER A 587 14.47 -11.53 8.21
N SER A 588 15.77 -11.85 8.29
CA SER A 588 16.26 -13.24 8.34
C SER A 588 15.89 -13.86 9.70
N GLN A 589 14.80 -14.63 9.74
CA GLN A 589 14.77 -15.83 10.58
C GLN A 589 15.33 -17.01 9.79
#